data_AF-A0A969TS05-F1
#
_entry.id   AF-A0A969TS05-F1
#
_cell.length_a   1.000
_cell.length_b   1.000
_cell.length_c   1.000
_cell.angle_alpha   90.00
_cell.angle_beta   90.00
_cell.angle_gamma   90.00
#
_symmetry.space_group_name_H-M   'P 1'
#
loop_
_entity.id
_entity.type
_entity.pdbx_description
1 polymer ?
#
loop_
_entity_poly.entity_id
_entity_poly.type
_entity_poly.pdbx_seq_one_letter_code
_entity_poly.pdbx_strand_id
1 'polypeptide(L)'
;MLLEQNAQKTIRDRANLLIETMNAVRDYTSTQINPKLASRLKSEEKFIPQTVPAYSAREVFEGLRDNPEYQEFFYKEATLNPTNLRDRADEFETKVVENFRSSPKLKQITGFRALPGSDMYYIARPLVVKSESCLRCHSTPELAPKSQIATYGDKNGFGWQLNEIVGAQIVSIPIIAVWQESQTLRSLIILVLGIFLLLTILLNSLLIRRIIIVPIQKIVRVLKKIEGGEDSARFEYFSRDEIGVLVTSLNRMKDSLELANELLEESENIKI
;
A
#
# COMPACT_ATOMS: atom_id res chain seq x y z
N MET A 1 0.28 -7.78 9.16
CA MET A 1 0.68 -6.70 10.10
C MET A 1 1.40 -5.53 9.44
N LEU A 2 2.69 -5.60 9.02
CA LEU A 2 3.39 -4.41 8.50
C LEU A 2 2.78 -3.85 7.19
N LEU A 3 2.42 -4.73 6.26
CA LEU A 3 1.76 -4.36 5.01
C LEU A 3 0.37 -3.73 5.25
N GLU A 4 -0.41 -4.26 6.20
CA GLU A 4 -1.72 -3.70 6.57
C GLU A 4 -1.60 -2.34 7.25
N GLN A 5 -0.63 -2.18 8.16
CA GLN A 5 -0.36 -0.90 8.81
C GLN A 5 0.09 0.16 7.80
N ASN A 6 0.95 -0.21 6.85
CA ASN A 6 1.33 0.67 5.76
C ASN A 6 0.15 1.02 4.84
N ALA A 7 -0.68 0.04 4.47
CA ALA A 7 -1.86 0.27 3.66
C ALA A 7 -2.84 1.23 4.36
N GLN A 8 -3.13 1.02 5.64
CA GLN A 8 -3.98 1.92 6.42
C GLN A 8 -3.39 3.34 6.55
N LYS A 9 -2.07 3.45 6.73
CA LYS A 9 -1.39 4.75 6.74
C LYS A 9 -1.52 5.45 5.39
N THR A 10 -1.24 4.76 4.28
CA THR A 10 -1.37 5.31 2.93
C THR A 10 -2.79 5.77 2.62
N ILE A 11 -3.80 4.96 2.95
CA ILE A 11 -5.21 5.34 2.79
C ILE A 11 -5.53 6.60 3.59
N ARG A 12 -5.09 6.65 4.86
CA ARG A 12 -5.31 7.81 5.73
C ARG A 12 -4.64 9.07 5.17
N ASP A 13 -3.40 8.97 4.72
CA ASP A 13 -2.64 10.09 4.17
C ASP A 13 -3.29 10.63 2.89
N ARG A 14 -3.77 9.74 2.01
CA ARG A 14 -4.57 10.12 0.81
C ARG A 14 -5.87 10.81 1.19
N ALA A 15 -6.63 10.28 2.15
CA ALA A 15 -7.88 10.87 2.60
C ALA A 15 -7.68 12.25 3.24
N ASN A 16 -6.62 12.41 4.04
CA ASN A 16 -6.21 13.70 4.58
C ASN A 16 -5.85 14.69 3.47
N LEU A 17 -5.04 14.28 2.49
CA LEU A 17 -4.67 15.16 1.39
C LEU A 17 -5.90 15.65 0.62
N LEU A 18 -6.84 14.76 0.32
CA LEU A 18 -8.07 15.11 -0.39
C LEU A 18 -8.94 16.10 0.40
N ILE A 19 -9.16 15.86 1.71
CA ILE A 19 -9.99 16.78 2.51
C ILE A 19 -9.32 18.15 2.67
N GLU A 20 -7.99 18.22 2.83
CA GLU A 20 -7.27 19.49 2.86
C GLU A 20 -7.29 20.20 1.50
N THR A 21 -7.20 19.46 0.40
CA THR A 21 -7.32 20.03 -0.95
C THR A 21 -8.69 20.66 -1.14
N MET A 22 -9.76 20.00 -0.67
CA MET A 22 -11.11 20.57 -0.73
C MET A 22 -11.25 21.81 0.17
N ASN A 23 -10.58 21.84 1.31
CA ASN A 23 -10.50 23.06 2.13
C ASN A 23 -9.78 24.20 1.40
N ALA A 24 -8.68 23.92 0.69
CA ALA A 24 -8.02 24.92 -0.12
C ALA A 24 -8.93 25.48 -1.23
N VAL A 25 -9.76 24.64 -1.87
CA VAL A 25 -10.78 25.09 -2.83
C VAL A 25 -11.84 25.97 -2.17
N ARG A 26 -12.31 25.60 -0.97
CA ARG A 26 -13.25 26.42 -0.18
C ARG A 26 -12.66 27.78 0.16
N ASP A 27 -11.42 27.80 0.61
CA ASP A 27 -10.70 29.02 1.00
C ASP A 27 -10.47 29.92 -0.22
N TYR A 28 -10.06 29.36 -1.35
CA TYR A 28 -9.97 30.08 -2.61
C TYR A 28 -11.31 30.69 -3.03
N THR A 29 -12.39 29.90 -2.94
CA THR A 29 -13.74 30.38 -3.27
C THR A 29 -14.15 31.55 -2.36
N SER A 30 -13.91 31.42 -1.06
CA SER A 30 -14.27 32.44 -0.08
C SER A 30 -13.46 33.73 -0.24
N THR A 31 -12.16 33.61 -0.51
CA THR A 31 -11.22 34.74 -0.49
C THR A 31 -11.03 35.40 -1.85
N GLN A 32 -11.13 34.66 -2.95
CA GLN A 32 -10.83 35.15 -4.30
C GLN A 32 -12.06 35.28 -5.18
N ILE A 33 -13.03 34.37 -5.07
CA ILE A 33 -14.20 34.32 -5.95
C ILE A 33 -15.37 35.12 -5.37
N ASN A 34 -15.73 34.85 -4.12
CA ASN A 34 -16.90 35.47 -3.48
C ASN A 34 -16.87 37.01 -3.53
N PRO A 35 -15.75 37.70 -3.20
CA PRO A 35 -15.72 39.17 -3.25
C PRO A 35 -15.98 39.76 -4.65
N LYS A 36 -15.55 39.05 -5.71
CA LYS A 36 -15.72 39.49 -7.10
C LYS A 36 -17.14 39.29 -7.63
N LEU A 37 -17.88 38.34 -7.05
CA LEU A 37 -19.24 37.99 -7.47
C LEU A 37 -20.32 38.50 -6.48
N ALA A 38 -19.92 39.12 -5.36
CA ALA A 38 -20.83 39.55 -4.30
C ALA A 38 -21.87 40.59 -4.76
N SER A 39 -21.52 41.48 -5.71
CA SER A 39 -22.46 42.44 -6.30
C SER A 39 -23.48 41.74 -7.18
N ARG A 40 -23.02 40.82 -8.05
CA ARG A 40 -23.87 40.02 -8.94
C ARG A 40 -24.86 39.16 -8.18
N LEU A 41 -24.45 38.58 -7.04
CA LEU A 41 -25.33 37.78 -6.19
C LEU A 41 -26.56 38.56 -5.66
N LYS A 42 -26.43 39.88 -5.50
CA LYS A 42 -27.52 40.76 -5.07
C LYS A 42 -28.47 41.16 -6.20
N SER A 43 -27.97 41.25 -7.43
CA SER A 43 -28.70 41.79 -8.57
C SER A 43 -29.25 40.72 -9.52
N GLU A 44 -28.62 39.55 -9.58
CA GLU A 44 -29.06 38.48 -10.48
C GLU A 44 -30.24 37.70 -9.92
N GLU A 45 -31.18 37.39 -10.81
CA GLU A 45 -32.36 36.58 -10.48
C GLU A 45 -32.00 35.12 -10.21
N LYS A 46 -31.04 34.58 -10.98
CA LYS A 46 -30.56 33.21 -10.81
C LYS A 46 -29.46 33.16 -9.77
N PHE A 47 -29.54 32.20 -8.85
CA PHE A 47 -28.47 32.01 -7.88
C PHE A 47 -27.17 31.63 -8.61
N ILE A 48 -26.04 32.06 -8.05
CA ILE A 48 -24.70 31.76 -8.56
C ILE A 48 -24.03 30.79 -7.57
N PRO A 49 -24.17 29.46 -7.73
CA PRO A 49 -23.67 28.49 -6.75
C PRO A 49 -22.15 28.55 -6.57
N GLN A 50 -21.41 29.00 -7.59
CA GLN A 50 -19.95 29.17 -7.56
C GLN A 50 -19.48 30.18 -6.50
N THR A 51 -20.40 30.97 -5.92
CA THR A 51 -20.10 31.84 -4.77
C THR A 51 -20.06 31.10 -3.44
N VAL A 52 -20.54 29.85 -3.39
CA VAL A 52 -20.63 29.01 -2.20
C VAL A 52 -19.41 28.08 -2.13
N PRO A 53 -18.57 28.16 -1.08
CA PRO A 53 -17.36 27.33 -0.95
C PRO A 53 -17.63 25.83 -1.05
N ALA A 54 -18.71 25.35 -0.42
CA ALA A 54 -19.12 23.95 -0.44
C ALA A 54 -19.48 23.46 -1.85
N TYR A 55 -20.14 24.31 -2.64
CA TYR A 55 -20.47 24.00 -4.03
C TYR A 55 -19.18 23.81 -4.84
N SER A 56 -18.27 24.78 -4.81
CA SER A 56 -17.02 24.72 -5.57
C SER A 56 -16.16 23.51 -5.19
N ALA A 57 -16.01 23.23 -3.89
CA ALA A 57 -15.26 22.05 -3.43
C ALA A 57 -15.87 20.75 -3.96
N ARG A 58 -17.20 20.62 -3.87
CA ARG A 58 -17.89 19.45 -4.39
C ARG A 58 -17.76 19.32 -5.91
N GLU A 59 -18.01 20.36 -6.70
CA GLU A 59 -17.89 20.30 -8.16
C GLU A 59 -16.45 19.99 -8.61
N VAL A 60 -15.44 20.55 -7.94
CA VAL A 60 -14.03 20.22 -8.22
C VAL A 60 -13.75 18.75 -7.91
N PHE A 61 -14.30 18.22 -6.81
CA PHE A 61 -14.16 16.81 -6.49
C PHE A 61 -14.90 15.90 -7.48
N GLU A 62 -16.09 16.28 -7.97
CA GLU A 62 -16.76 15.53 -9.02
C GLU A 62 -15.93 15.51 -10.31
N GLY A 63 -15.27 16.64 -10.67
CA GLY A 63 -14.32 16.66 -11.77
C GLY A 63 -13.10 15.74 -11.57
N LEU A 64 -12.66 15.52 -10.33
CA LEU A 64 -11.64 14.49 -10.03
C LEU A 64 -12.15 13.08 -10.36
N ARG A 65 -13.44 12.81 -10.10
CA ARG A 65 -14.07 11.50 -10.33
C ARG A 65 -14.31 11.19 -11.81
N ASP A 66 -14.15 12.16 -12.71
CA ASP A 66 -14.12 11.92 -14.16
C ASP A 66 -12.91 11.08 -14.58
N ASN A 67 -11.83 11.06 -13.77
CA ASN A 67 -10.73 10.13 -13.95
C ASN A 67 -11.12 8.74 -13.43
N PRO A 68 -11.05 7.67 -14.24
CA PRO A 68 -11.37 6.30 -13.83
C PRO A 68 -10.65 5.82 -12.56
N GLU A 69 -9.44 6.32 -12.28
CA GLU A 69 -8.69 5.99 -11.07
C GLU A 69 -9.40 6.46 -9.78
N TYR A 70 -10.14 7.57 -9.86
CA TYR A 70 -10.78 8.22 -8.71
C TYR A 70 -12.31 8.14 -8.75
N GLN A 71 -12.90 7.42 -9.70
CA GLN A 71 -14.36 7.37 -9.92
C GLN A 71 -15.14 6.92 -8.67
N GLU A 72 -14.56 5.99 -7.90
CA GLU A 72 -15.12 5.44 -6.67
C GLU A 72 -14.82 6.28 -5.41
N PHE A 73 -14.10 7.39 -5.54
CA PHE A 73 -13.84 8.28 -4.41
C PHE A 73 -15.06 9.19 -4.22
N PHE A 74 -15.37 9.54 -2.97
CA PHE A 74 -16.48 10.42 -2.67
C PHE A 74 -16.07 11.54 -1.72
N TYR A 75 -16.61 12.72 -1.97
CA TYR A 75 -16.54 13.85 -1.07
C TYR A 75 -17.94 14.43 -0.90
N LYS A 76 -18.33 14.68 0.35
CA LYS A 76 -19.62 15.29 0.66
C LYS A 76 -19.51 16.16 1.90
N GLU A 77 -20.19 17.30 1.87
CA GLU A 77 -20.47 18.09 3.06
C GLU A 77 -21.83 17.68 3.62
N ALA A 78 -21.86 16.52 4.28
CA ALA A 78 -23.07 15.90 4.77
C ALA A 78 -23.68 16.74 5.90
N THR A 79 -24.79 17.39 5.60
CA THR A 79 -25.44 18.37 6.47
C THR A 79 -26.82 17.85 6.88
N LEU A 80 -27.21 18.06 8.13
CA LEU A 80 -28.50 17.57 8.65
C LEU A 80 -29.69 18.30 8.01
N ASN A 81 -29.53 19.61 7.82
CA ASN A 81 -30.49 20.48 7.13
C ASN A 81 -29.75 21.31 6.05
N PRO A 82 -29.51 20.75 4.85
CA PRO A 82 -28.81 21.45 3.77
C PRO A 82 -29.74 22.33 2.95
N THR A 83 -29.21 23.37 2.30
CA THR A 83 -29.94 24.10 1.25
C THR A 83 -30.18 23.23 0.02
N ASN A 84 -29.20 22.42 -0.38
CA ASN A 84 -29.33 21.49 -1.50
C ASN A 84 -29.47 20.06 -0.99
N LEU A 85 -30.55 19.37 -1.35
CA LEU A 85 -30.84 18.02 -0.86
C LEU A 85 -29.77 16.97 -1.23
N ARG A 86 -28.95 17.24 -2.25
CA ARG A 86 -27.80 16.39 -2.58
C ARG A 86 -26.77 16.28 -1.45
N ASP A 87 -26.77 17.24 -0.53
CA ASP A 87 -25.85 17.34 0.61
C ASP A 87 -26.50 16.82 1.91
N ARG A 88 -27.74 16.31 1.85
CA ARG A 88 -28.45 15.80 3.02
C ARG A 88 -27.73 14.58 3.57
N ALA A 89 -27.40 14.63 4.86
CA ALA A 89 -26.77 13.51 5.55
C ALA A 89 -27.66 12.25 5.47
N ASP A 90 -27.07 11.12 5.10
CA ASP A 90 -27.70 9.81 5.24
C ASP A 90 -27.68 9.33 6.71
N GLU A 91 -28.18 8.12 6.99
CA GLU A 91 -28.24 7.58 8.35
C GLU A 91 -26.85 7.42 9.01
N PHE A 92 -25.83 7.05 8.24
CA PHE A 92 -24.47 6.92 8.76
C PHE A 92 -23.86 8.30 8.99
N GLU A 93 -23.99 9.20 8.03
CA GLU A 93 -23.41 10.55 8.07
C GLU A 93 -24.06 11.34 9.22
N THR A 94 -25.36 11.16 9.45
CA THR A 94 -26.07 11.75 10.58
C THR A 94 -25.44 11.33 11.91
N LYS A 95 -25.10 10.04 12.09
CA LYS A 95 -24.42 9.55 13.31
C LYS A 95 -23.03 10.19 13.47
N VAL A 96 -22.30 10.39 12.37
CA VAL A 96 -21.01 11.08 12.39
C VAL A 96 -21.18 12.54 12.85
N VAL A 97 -22.18 13.26 12.35
CA VAL A 97 -22.47 14.64 12.75
C VAL A 97 -22.87 14.71 14.23
N GLU A 98 -23.74 13.81 14.70
CA GLU A 98 -24.15 13.75 16.10
C GLU A 98 -22.99 13.40 17.05
N ASN A 99 -22.04 12.57 16.61
CA ASN A 99 -20.81 12.34 17.36
C ASN A 99 -20.00 13.63 17.55
N PHE A 100 -19.88 14.47 16.52
CA PHE A 100 -19.23 15.78 16.65
C PHE A 100 -20.02 16.72 17.58
N ARG A 101 -21.36 16.74 17.50
CA ARG A 101 -22.23 17.55 18.37
C ARG A 101 -22.10 17.15 19.84
N SER A 102 -22.07 15.85 20.12
CA SER A 102 -21.89 15.33 21.49
C SER A 102 -20.48 15.55 22.03
N SER A 103 -19.48 15.71 21.16
CA SER A 103 -18.07 15.90 21.53
C SER A 103 -17.44 17.07 20.75
N PRO A 104 -17.77 18.34 21.05
CA PRO A 104 -17.35 19.49 20.23
C PRO A 104 -15.83 19.72 20.09
N LYS A 105 -15.03 19.13 20.99
CA LYS A 105 -13.56 19.18 20.90
C LYS A 105 -12.97 18.19 19.88
N LEU A 106 -13.77 17.24 19.41
CA LEU A 106 -13.36 16.22 18.46
C LEU A 106 -13.17 16.86 17.08
N LYS A 107 -11.93 16.87 16.60
CA LYS A 107 -11.57 17.52 15.33
C LYS A 107 -11.78 16.62 14.12
N GLN A 108 -11.80 15.31 14.33
CA GLN A 108 -11.81 14.33 13.26
C GLN A 108 -12.36 13.00 13.75
N ILE A 109 -13.10 12.31 12.88
CA ILE A 109 -13.48 10.90 13.03
C ILE A 109 -12.97 10.17 11.80
N THR A 110 -12.44 8.97 11.99
CA THR A 110 -12.01 8.09 10.90
C THR A 110 -12.52 6.69 11.15
N GLY A 111 -12.76 5.94 10.09
CA GLY A 111 -13.13 4.54 10.23
C GLY A 111 -13.39 3.90 8.89
N PHE A 112 -14.11 2.79 8.94
CA PHE A 112 -14.55 2.05 7.76
C PHE A 112 -16.07 2.03 7.70
N ARG A 113 -16.60 2.08 6.49
CA ARG A 113 -18.02 1.97 6.20
C ARG A 113 -18.21 1.06 4.99
N ALA A 114 -19.12 0.11 5.12
CA ALA A 114 -19.60 -0.66 3.98
C ALA A 114 -20.55 0.23 3.14
N LEU A 115 -20.26 0.34 1.85
CA LEU A 115 -21.19 0.87 0.85
C LEU A 115 -21.54 -0.24 -0.15
N PRO A 116 -22.69 -0.15 -0.84
CA PRO A 116 -23.02 -1.12 -1.88
C PRO A 116 -21.90 -1.18 -2.93
N GLY A 117 -21.17 -2.30 -2.98
CA GLY A 117 -20.10 -2.55 -3.95
C GLY A 117 -18.66 -2.45 -3.41
N SER A 118 -18.41 -1.78 -2.27
CA SER A 118 -17.05 -1.69 -1.72
C SER A 118 -16.99 -1.29 -0.24
N ASP A 119 -15.99 -1.81 0.46
CA ASP A 119 -15.59 -1.31 1.77
C ASP A 119 -14.77 -0.03 1.60
N MET A 120 -15.20 1.02 2.28
CA MET A 120 -14.64 2.36 2.17
C MET A 120 -13.99 2.76 3.47
N TYR A 121 -12.79 3.32 3.39
CA TYR A 121 -12.23 4.12 4.48
C TYR A 121 -12.80 5.52 4.39
N TYR A 122 -13.19 6.11 5.52
CA TYR A 122 -13.61 7.50 5.55
C TYR A 122 -12.83 8.31 6.58
N ILE A 123 -12.69 9.59 6.27
CA ILE A 123 -12.30 10.65 7.18
C ILE A 123 -13.41 11.69 7.21
N ALA A 124 -13.77 12.12 8.41
CA ALA A 124 -14.78 13.14 8.64
C ALA A 124 -14.22 14.27 9.51
N ARG A 125 -14.61 15.52 9.21
CA ARG A 125 -14.32 16.70 10.02
C ARG A 125 -15.59 17.53 10.22
N PRO A 126 -15.79 18.15 11.40
CA PRO A 126 -17.03 18.88 11.68
C PRO A 126 -17.13 20.15 10.84
N LEU A 127 -18.32 20.40 10.29
CA LEU A 127 -18.65 21.65 9.61
C LEU A 127 -19.30 22.60 10.63
N VAL A 128 -18.48 23.52 11.15
CA VAL A 128 -18.89 24.49 12.17
C VAL A 128 -19.20 25.84 11.53
N VAL A 129 -20.31 26.47 11.92
CA VAL A 129 -20.66 27.84 11.51
C VAL A 129 -19.78 28.83 12.28
N LYS A 130 -18.57 29.09 11.77
CA LYS A 130 -17.58 29.94 12.47
C LYS A 130 -17.73 31.44 12.23
N SER A 131 -18.60 31.86 11.31
CA SER A 131 -18.75 33.27 10.91
C SER A 131 -20.20 33.65 10.72
N GLU A 132 -20.56 34.86 11.16
CA GLU A 132 -21.88 35.46 10.91
C GLU A 132 -22.18 35.63 9.41
N SER A 133 -21.16 35.68 8.57
CA SER A 133 -21.35 35.73 7.12
C SER A 133 -22.14 34.54 6.57
N CYS A 134 -22.06 33.36 7.21
CA CYS A 134 -22.86 32.18 6.88
C CYS A 134 -24.36 32.43 7.11
N LEU A 135 -24.69 33.19 8.17
CA LEU A 135 -26.07 33.47 8.58
C LEU A 135 -26.78 34.43 7.62
N ARG A 136 -26.06 35.12 6.74
CA ARG A 136 -26.67 35.90 5.64
C ARG A 136 -27.48 35.03 4.68
N CYS A 137 -27.16 33.74 4.58
CA CYS A 137 -27.84 32.79 3.68
C CYS A 137 -28.59 31.68 4.43
N HIS A 138 -28.23 31.43 5.70
CA HIS A 138 -28.68 30.26 6.46
C HIS A 138 -29.41 30.59 7.78
N SER A 139 -29.67 31.87 8.08
CA SER A 139 -30.48 32.26 9.24
C SER A 139 -31.97 32.01 8.96
N THR A 140 -32.68 32.97 8.36
CA THR A 140 -34.09 32.83 7.99
C THR A 140 -34.29 33.06 6.50
N PRO A 141 -35.36 32.52 5.90
CA PRO A 141 -35.65 32.70 4.48
C PRO A 141 -35.79 34.18 4.07
N GLU A 142 -36.27 35.05 4.96
CA GLU A 142 -36.51 36.48 4.68
C GLU A 142 -35.20 37.26 4.51
N LEU A 143 -34.13 36.84 5.18
CA LEU A 143 -32.81 37.47 5.11
C LEU A 143 -31.94 36.91 3.99
N ALA A 144 -32.30 35.74 3.46
CA ALA A 144 -31.54 35.07 2.42
C ALA A 144 -31.63 35.81 1.07
N PRO A 145 -30.61 35.69 0.20
CA PRO A 145 -30.69 36.19 -1.17
C PRO A 145 -31.93 35.66 -1.88
N LYS A 146 -32.72 36.55 -2.51
CA LYS A 146 -33.93 36.17 -3.25
C LYS A 146 -33.66 35.12 -4.32
N SER A 147 -32.49 35.20 -4.97
CA SER A 147 -32.05 34.24 -5.97
C SER A 147 -31.82 32.84 -5.39
N GLN A 148 -31.33 32.73 -4.15
CA GLN A 148 -31.20 31.45 -3.43
C GLN A 148 -32.58 30.82 -3.19
N ILE A 149 -33.53 31.62 -2.68
CA ILE A 149 -34.91 31.16 -2.43
C ILE A 149 -35.59 30.72 -3.74
N ALA A 150 -35.42 31.49 -4.81
CA ALA A 150 -35.95 31.13 -6.13
C ALA A 150 -35.36 29.81 -6.67
N THR A 151 -34.11 29.47 -6.30
CA THR A 151 -33.42 28.28 -6.80
C THR A 151 -33.66 27.04 -5.94
N TYR A 152 -33.66 27.18 -4.61
CA TYR A 152 -33.68 26.05 -3.67
C TYR A 152 -34.92 26.01 -2.77
N GLY A 153 -35.76 27.05 -2.81
CA GLY A 153 -36.89 27.22 -1.91
C GLY A 153 -36.50 27.75 -0.53
N ASP A 154 -37.50 27.86 0.33
CA ASP A 154 -37.44 28.44 1.68
C ASP A 154 -37.49 27.38 2.80
N LYS A 155 -37.59 26.10 2.47
CA LYS A 155 -37.85 25.02 3.44
C LYS A 155 -36.60 24.46 4.12
N ASN A 156 -35.46 24.40 3.43
CA ASN A 156 -34.26 23.70 3.91
C ASN A 156 -33.04 24.64 3.93
N GLY A 157 -32.06 24.33 4.78
CA GLY A 157 -30.82 25.09 4.87
C GLY A 157 -30.93 26.41 5.64
N PHE A 158 -31.93 26.53 6.51
CA PHE A 158 -32.16 27.66 7.40
C PHE A 158 -32.14 27.24 8.87
N GLY A 159 -32.14 28.21 9.77
CA GLY A 159 -32.16 28.03 11.22
C GLY A 159 -30.78 27.75 11.83
N TRP A 160 -29.70 27.92 11.07
CA TRP A 160 -28.34 27.68 11.57
C TRP A 160 -27.95 28.74 12.61
N GLN A 161 -27.17 28.33 13.61
CA GLN A 161 -26.65 29.22 14.65
C GLN A 161 -25.13 29.36 14.59
N LEU A 162 -24.62 30.49 15.06
CA LEU A 162 -23.17 30.71 15.18
C LEU A 162 -22.58 29.67 16.15
N ASN A 163 -21.44 29.09 15.77
CA ASN A 163 -20.75 27.99 16.45
C ASN A 163 -21.47 26.64 16.45
N GLU A 164 -22.60 26.51 15.74
CA GLU A 164 -23.27 25.23 15.56
C GLU A 164 -22.49 24.30 14.62
N ILE A 165 -22.47 23.01 14.94
CA ILE A 165 -22.05 21.95 14.02
C ILE A 165 -23.27 21.55 13.19
N VAL A 166 -23.32 21.98 11.94
CA VAL A 166 -24.47 21.75 11.05
C VAL A 166 -24.33 20.49 10.18
N GLY A 167 -23.10 19.99 10.07
CA GLY A 167 -22.76 18.84 9.25
C GLY A 167 -21.33 18.37 9.45
N ALA A 168 -20.85 17.54 8.53
CA ALA A 168 -19.48 17.07 8.46
C ALA A 168 -18.99 17.05 7.01
N GLN A 169 -17.74 17.45 6.79
CA GLN A 169 -17.02 17.15 5.57
C GLN A 169 -16.54 15.70 5.64
N ILE A 170 -16.92 14.88 4.67
CA ILE A 170 -16.60 13.45 4.64
C ILE A 170 -15.93 13.14 3.31
N VAL A 171 -14.72 12.58 3.37
CA VAL A 171 -14.05 11.95 2.23
C VAL A 171 -14.09 10.44 2.44
N SER A 172 -14.53 9.70 1.43
CA SER A 172 -14.54 8.23 1.41
C SER A 172 -13.70 7.71 0.25
N ILE A 173 -12.82 6.75 0.53
CA ILE A 173 -11.87 6.16 -0.42
C ILE A 173 -12.03 4.63 -0.41
N PRO A 174 -12.08 3.96 -1.57
CA PRO A 174 -12.12 2.51 -1.63
C PRO A 174 -10.83 1.90 -1.07
N ILE A 175 -10.99 0.90 -0.20
CA ILE A 175 -9.85 0.21 0.41
C ILE A 175 -9.00 -0.47 -0.67
N ILE A 176 -9.65 -1.07 -1.69
CA ILE A 176 -9.01 -1.85 -2.77
C ILE A 176 -8.00 -1.02 -3.57
N ALA A 177 -8.22 0.28 -3.73
CA ALA A 177 -7.31 1.17 -4.47
C ALA A 177 -5.90 1.23 -3.87
N VAL A 178 -5.72 0.96 -2.58
CA VAL A 178 -4.39 0.90 -1.95
C VAL A 178 -3.80 -0.50 -1.95
N TRP A 179 -4.63 -1.55 -2.04
CA TRP A 179 -4.16 -2.93 -2.15
C TRP A 179 -3.59 -3.27 -3.53
N GLN A 180 -4.09 -2.63 -4.60
CA GLN A 180 -3.58 -2.86 -5.95
C GLN A 180 -2.12 -2.38 -6.10
N GLU A 181 -1.72 -1.27 -5.48
CA GLU A 181 -0.30 -0.87 -5.42
C GLU A 181 0.56 -1.86 -4.62
N SER A 182 -0.01 -2.58 -3.65
CA SER A 182 0.72 -3.61 -2.93
C SER A 182 0.96 -4.88 -3.76
N GLN A 183 0.23 -5.10 -4.86
CA GLN A 183 0.41 -6.30 -5.69
C GLN A 183 1.71 -6.25 -6.49
N THR A 184 2.10 -5.08 -6.99
CA THR A 184 3.37 -4.89 -7.71
C THR A 184 4.57 -5.03 -6.76
N LEU A 185 4.47 -4.50 -5.54
CA LEU A 185 5.47 -4.73 -4.49
C LEU A 185 5.58 -6.21 -4.11
N ARG A 186 4.45 -6.90 -3.96
CA ARG A 186 4.43 -8.33 -3.65
C ARG A 186 5.07 -9.16 -4.77
N SER A 187 4.76 -8.88 -6.04
CA SER A 187 5.34 -9.59 -7.18
C SER A 187 6.85 -9.33 -7.29
N LEU A 188 7.31 -8.10 -7.04
CA LEU A 188 8.73 -7.77 -6.97
C LEU A 188 9.44 -8.51 -5.83
N ILE A 189 8.85 -8.58 -4.63
CA ILE A 189 9.42 -9.34 -3.51
C ILE A 189 9.53 -10.83 -3.86
N ILE A 190 8.46 -11.41 -4.42
CA ILE A 190 8.45 -12.81 -4.86
C ILE A 190 9.52 -13.05 -5.93
N LEU A 191 9.66 -12.14 -6.91
CA LEU A 191 10.67 -12.22 -7.95
C LEU A 191 12.09 -12.17 -7.37
N VAL A 192 12.37 -11.22 -6.47
CA VAL A 192 13.68 -11.09 -5.83
C VAL A 192 14.01 -12.31 -4.99
N LEU A 193 13.05 -12.83 -4.20
CA LEU A 193 13.23 -14.06 -3.44
C LEU A 193 13.44 -15.27 -4.34
N GLY A 194 12.71 -15.35 -5.45
CA GLY A 194 12.87 -16.42 -6.45
C GLY A 194 14.25 -16.41 -7.10
N ILE A 195 14.74 -15.24 -7.51
CA ILE A 195 16.10 -15.06 -8.05
C ILE A 195 17.15 -15.42 -7.00
N PHE A 196 16.99 -14.95 -5.76
CA PHE A 196 17.92 -15.26 -4.67
C PHE A 196 18.00 -16.76 -4.37
N LEU A 197 16.85 -17.45 -4.35
CA LEU A 197 16.79 -18.89 -4.15
C LEU A 197 17.48 -19.64 -5.30
N LEU A 198 17.21 -19.24 -6.55
CA LEU A 198 17.85 -19.79 -7.74
C LEU A 198 19.37 -19.63 -7.71
N LEU A 199 19.85 -18.42 -7.39
CA LEU A 199 21.27 -18.14 -7.26
C LEU A 199 21.91 -18.98 -6.15
N THR A 200 21.24 -19.13 -5.01
CA THR A 200 21.73 -19.94 -3.89
C THR A 200 21.84 -21.41 -4.28
N ILE A 201 20.84 -21.96 -4.96
CA ILE A 201 20.85 -23.35 -5.44
C ILE A 201 21.96 -23.54 -6.48
N LEU A 202 22.11 -22.61 -7.43
CA LEU A 202 23.13 -22.68 -8.47
C LEU A 202 24.54 -22.61 -7.88
N LEU A 203 24.81 -21.66 -7.00
CA LEU A 203 26.10 -21.52 -6.31
C LEU A 203 26.44 -22.75 -5.48
N ASN A 204 25.49 -23.25 -4.68
CA ASN A 204 25.69 -24.47 -3.89
C ASN A 204 25.94 -25.68 -4.79
N SER A 205 25.16 -25.86 -5.86
CA SER A 205 25.36 -26.96 -6.81
C SER A 205 26.74 -26.91 -7.46
N LEU A 206 27.20 -25.72 -7.87
CA LEU A 206 28.53 -25.52 -8.45
C LEU A 206 29.65 -25.79 -7.44
N LEU A 207 29.51 -25.31 -6.20
CA LEU A 207 30.47 -25.55 -5.11
C LEU A 207 30.58 -27.04 -4.78
N ILE A 208 29.45 -27.71 -4.54
CA ILE A 208 29.40 -29.17 -4.27
C ILE A 208 30.04 -29.94 -5.42
N ARG A 209 29.72 -29.58 -6.67
CA ARG A 209 30.31 -30.25 -7.84
C ARG A 209 31.83 -30.11 -7.86
N ARG A 210 32.35 -28.91 -7.59
CA ARG A 210 33.78 -28.61 -7.69
C ARG A 210 34.59 -29.13 -6.51
N ILE A 211 34.05 -29.05 -5.29
CA ILE A 211 34.75 -29.39 -4.04
C ILE A 211 34.59 -30.88 -3.71
N ILE A 212 33.43 -31.47 -3.97
CA ILE A 212 33.12 -32.84 -3.54
C ILE A 212 33.08 -33.79 -4.75
N ILE A 213 32.20 -33.54 -5.72
CA ILE A 213 31.89 -34.53 -6.77
C ILE A 213 33.10 -34.78 -7.68
N VAL A 214 33.76 -33.73 -8.18
CA VAL A 214 34.90 -33.88 -9.11
C VAL A 214 36.10 -34.57 -8.46
N PRO A 215 36.53 -34.22 -7.23
CA PRO A 215 37.58 -34.95 -6.52
C PRO A 215 37.25 -36.43 -6.29
N ILE A 216 36.04 -36.75 -5.84
CA ILE A 216 35.60 -38.13 -5.65
C ILE A 216 35.63 -38.90 -6.98
N GLN A 217 35.17 -38.31 -8.07
CA GLN A 217 35.23 -38.93 -9.41
C GLN A 217 36.67 -39.15 -9.90
N LYS A 218 37.64 -38.35 -9.48
CA LYS A 218 39.06 -38.60 -9.77
C LYS A 218 39.57 -39.81 -8.98
N ILE A 219 39.25 -39.88 -7.68
CA ILE A 219 39.62 -41.01 -6.81
C ILE A 219 39.05 -42.32 -7.37
N VAL A 220 37.75 -42.35 -7.69
CA VAL A 220 37.10 -43.55 -8.25
C VAL A 220 37.74 -43.98 -9.57
N ARG A 221 38.16 -43.05 -10.43
CA ARG A 221 38.85 -43.38 -11.69
C ARG A 221 40.23 -43.99 -11.47
N VAL A 222 41.00 -43.49 -10.51
CA VAL A 222 42.31 -44.06 -10.16
C VAL A 222 42.14 -45.45 -9.57
N LEU A 223 41.15 -45.64 -8.69
CA LEU A 223 40.86 -46.96 -8.10
C LEU A 223 40.54 -48.01 -9.17
N LYS A 224 39.69 -47.66 -10.15
CA LYS A 224 39.38 -48.56 -11.28
C LYS A 224 40.60 -48.93 -12.15
N LYS A 225 41.61 -48.06 -12.23
CA LYS A 225 42.85 -48.35 -12.96
C LYS A 225 43.72 -49.35 -12.20
N ILE A 226 43.82 -49.18 -10.88
CA ILE A 226 44.53 -50.11 -9.99
C ILE A 226 43.84 -51.49 -10.02
N GLU A 227 42.51 -51.55 -9.92
CA GLU A 227 41.75 -52.81 -10.06
C GLU A 227 41.98 -53.49 -11.43
N GLY A 228 42.24 -52.71 -12.49
CA GLY A 228 42.54 -53.20 -13.83
C GLY A 228 43.98 -53.66 -14.05
N GLY A 229 44.83 -53.66 -13.01
CA GLY A 229 46.23 -54.10 -13.07
C GLY A 229 47.24 -53.02 -13.44
N GLU A 230 46.86 -51.73 -13.38
CA GLU A 230 47.75 -50.60 -13.69
C GLU A 230 48.47 -50.12 -12.40
N ASP A 231 49.52 -50.82 -11.99
CA ASP A 231 50.21 -50.64 -10.69
C ASP A 231 50.87 -49.26 -10.50
N SER A 232 51.15 -48.49 -11.55
CA SER A 232 51.81 -47.18 -11.40
C SER A 232 50.87 -46.03 -10.99
N ALA A 233 49.55 -46.23 -10.95
CA ALA A 233 48.60 -45.14 -10.72
C ALA A 233 48.59 -44.68 -9.24
N ARG A 234 48.83 -43.38 -8.97
CA ARG A 234 48.77 -42.79 -7.62
C ARG A 234 47.60 -41.82 -7.47
N PHE A 235 47.08 -41.70 -6.24
CA PHE A 235 46.03 -40.73 -5.92
C PHE A 235 46.67 -39.35 -5.68
N GLU A 236 46.64 -38.47 -6.68
CA GLU A 236 47.13 -37.09 -6.58
C GLU A 236 45.98 -36.13 -6.28
N TYR A 237 45.74 -35.88 -4.99
CA TYR A 237 44.80 -34.86 -4.55
C TYR A 237 45.24 -34.25 -3.22
N PHE A 238 45.65 -32.98 -3.27
CA PHE A 238 46.07 -32.23 -2.10
C PHE A 238 44.92 -31.34 -1.63
N SER A 239 44.18 -31.81 -0.64
CA SER A 239 43.27 -30.99 0.15
C SER A 239 43.55 -31.22 1.64
N ARG A 240 43.21 -30.23 2.47
CA ARG A 240 43.31 -30.33 3.94
C ARG A 240 41.99 -30.76 4.58
N ASP A 241 41.03 -31.16 3.76
CA ASP A 241 39.71 -31.66 4.18
C ASP A 241 39.70 -33.20 4.29
N GLU A 242 38.53 -33.76 4.58
CA GLU A 242 38.28 -35.19 4.72
C GLU A 242 38.63 -35.98 3.43
N ILE A 243 38.52 -35.36 2.25
CA ILE A 243 38.90 -35.99 0.98
C ILE A 243 40.42 -36.12 0.88
N GLY A 244 41.18 -35.15 1.38
CA GLY A 244 42.64 -35.25 1.49
C GLY A 244 43.10 -36.37 2.44
N VAL A 245 42.43 -36.53 3.58
CA VAL A 245 42.69 -37.64 4.52
C VAL A 245 42.38 -38.99 3.88
N LEU A 246 41.28 -39.10 3.13
CA LEU A 246 40.91 -40.30 2.38
C LEU A 246 41.99 -40.67 1.36
N VAL A 247 42.46 -39.71 0.56
CA VAL A 247 43.50 -39.91 -0.46
C VAL A 247 44.81 -40.40 0.16
N THR A 248 45.20 -39.82 1.30
CA THR A 248 46.40 -40.25 2.04
C THR A 248 46.27 -41.70 2.52
N SER A 249 45.10 -42.07 3.03
CA SER A 249 44.82 -43.44 3.51
C SER A 249 44.81 -44.45 2.36
N LEU A 250 44.24 -44.08 1.21
CA LEU A 250 44.23 -44.91 0.00
C LEU A 250 45.65 -45.15 -0.56
N ASN A 251 46.51 -44.13 -0.58
CA ASN A 251 47.90 -44.30 -0.98
C ASN A 251 48.63 -45.29 -0.05
N ARG A 252 48.47 -45.19 1.27
CA ARG A 252 49.08 -46.13 2.23
C ARG A 252 48.60 -47.58 2.04
N MET A 253 47.30 -47.75 1.77
CA MET A 253 46.73 -49.08 1.49
C MET A 253 47.35 -49.67 0.23
N LYS A 254 47.50 -48.87 -0.82
CA LYS A 254 48.18 -49.27 -2.04
C LYS A 254 49.64 -49.68 -1.77
N ASP A 255 50.41 -48.84 -1.08
CA ASP A 255 51.81 -49.15 -0.74
C ASP A 255 51.92 -50.47 0.05
N SER A 256 50.95 -50.75 0.92
CA SER A 256 50.90 -52.02 1.68
C SER A 256 50.59 -53.23 0.81
N LEU A 257 49.74 -53.07 -0.21
CA LEU A 257 49.43 -54.13 -1.19
C LEU A 257 50.60 -54.42 -2.11
N GLU A 258 51.30 -53.38 -2.59
CA GLU A 258 52.53 -53.52 -3.39
C GLU A 258 53.58 -54.31 -2.60
N LEU A 259 53.85 -53.92 -1.35
CA LEU A 259 54.79 -54.62 -0.46
C LEU A 259 54.37 -56.08 -0.22
N ALA A 260 53.08 -56.34 -0.02
CA ALA A 260 52.59 -57.71 0.18
C ALA A 260 52.77 -58.58 -1.08
N ASN A 261 52.55 -58.02 -2.28
CA ASN A 261 52.79 -58.71 -3.54
C ASN A 261 54.29 -58.99 -3.76
N GLU A 262 55.17 -58.01 -3.50
CA GLU A 262 56.63 -58.20 -3.59
C GLU A 262 57.11 -59.34 -2.67
N LEU A 263 56.63 -59.39 -1.42
CA LEU A 263 56.97 -60.45 -0.47
C LEU A 263 56.46 -61.83 -0.92
N LEU A 264 55.29 -61.89 -1.59
CA LEU A 264 54.77 -63.13 -2.16
C LEU A 264 55.65 -63.61 -3.31
N GLU A 265 56.01 -62.73 -4.25
CA GLU A 265 56.92 -63.05 -5.37
C GLU A 265 58.30 -63.52 -4.88
N GLU A 266 58.85 -62.87 -3.84
CA GLU A 266 60.12 -63.28 -3.23
C GLU A 266 60.01 -64.65 -2.55
N SER A 267 58.89 -64.93 -1.87
CA SER A 267 58.64 -66.23 -1.22
C SER A 267 58.44 -67.40 -2.22
N GLU A 268 57.91 -67.11 -3.41
CA GLU A 268 57.78 -68.09 -4.50
C GLU A 268 59.14 -68.38 -5.16
N ASN A 269 59.99 -67.36 -5.31
CA ASN A 269 61.36 -67.52 -5.85
C ASN A 269 62.33 -68.27 -4.91
N ILE A 270 62.04 -68.33 -3.61
CA ILE A 270 62.85 -69.07 -2.61
C ILE A 270 62.53 -70.59 -2.60
N LYS A 271 61.45 -71.04 -3.26
CA LYS A 271 61.03 -72.46 -3.29
C LYS A 271 61.51 -73.26 -4.51
N ILE A 272 62.43 -72.73 -5.31
CA ILE A 272 63.09 -73.41 -6.46
C ILE A 272 64.55 -73.69 -6.09
#